data_AF-A0A3D1Q783-F1
#
_entry.id   AF-A0A3D1Q783-F1
#
_cell.length_a   1.000
_cell.length_b   1.000
_cell.length_c   1.000
_cell.angle_alpha   90.00
_cell.angle_beta   90.00
_cell.angle_gamma   90.00
#
_symmetry.space_group_name_H-M   'P 1'
#
loop_
_entity.id
_entity.type
_entity.pdbx_description
1 polymer ?
#
loop_
_entity_poly.entity_id
_entity_poly.type
_entity_poly.pdbx_seq_one_letter_code
_entity_poly.pdbx_strand_id
1 'polypeptide(L)'
;MDTKQKEQSSINEQSKNEQLEIFSMNHDMEPLTTNQGLRLSDTDNSLKAGSRGPTLMEDFHFREKLTHFDHERIPERVVHARGFGAHGYFQIYEPLTELTKARFLQDPAVKTPVFVRFSTVVGSRGSADTVR
;
A
#
# COMPACT_ATOMS: atom_id res chain seq x y z
N MET A 1 19.50 -35.29 21.33
CA MET A 1 18.52 -35.43 20.23
C MET A 1 17.65 -34.19 20.29
N ASP A 2 18.05 -33.17 19.54
CA ASP A 2 17.52 -31.82 19.61
C ASP A 2 16.11 -31.74 19.02
N THR A 3 15.10 -31.71 19.88
CA THR A 3 13.75 -31.31 19.51
C THR A 3 13.75 -29.80 19.32
N LYS A 4 14.19 -29.34 18.13
CA LYS A 4 13.93 -27.97 17.68
C LYS A 4 12.42 -27.76 17.67
N GLN A 5 11.92 -27.10 18.71
CA GLN A 5 10.60 -26.49 18.72
C GLN A 5 10.55 -25.59 17.48
N LYS A 6 9.76 -26.00 16.48
CA LYS A 6 9.37 -25.11 15.40
C LYS A 6 8.55 -24.00 16.06
N GLU A 7 9.15 -22.83 16.24
CA GLU A 7 8.39 -21.57 16.33
C GLU A 7 7.60 -21.41 15.02
N GLN A 8 6.45 -22.08 14.93
CA GLN A 8 5.41 -21.67 14.01
C GLN A 8 4.89 -20.37 14.57
N SER A 9 5.33 -19.24 14.02
CA SER A 9 4.56 -18.01 14.12
C SER A 9 3.13 -18.35 13.71
N SER A 10 2.21 -18.27 14.67
CA SER A 10 0.82 -18.66 14.47
C SER A 10 0.18 -17.63 13.56
N ILE A 11 0.14 -17.92 12.26
CA ILE A 11 -0.54 -17.08 11.28
C ILE A 11 -2.00 -16.95 11.74
N ASN A 12 -2.40 -15.71 12.05
CA ASN A 12 -3.73 -15.33 12.49
C ASN A 12 -4.36 -14.37 11.47
N GLU A 13 -5.60 -13.92 11.70
CA GLU A 13 -6.30 -13.00 10.80
C GLU A 13 -5.61 -11.64 10.59
N GLN A 14 -4.82 -11.17 11.57
CA GLN A 14 -4.16 -9.87 11.55
C GLN A 14 -2.70 -9.93 11.08
N SER A 15 -2.11 -11.11 10.93
CA SER A 15 -0.68 -11.25 10.62
C SER A 15 -0.25 -10.49 9.38
N LYS A 16 -1.14 -10.32 8.39
CA LYS A 16 -0.84 -9.49 7.21
C LYS A 16 -0.89 -7.99 7.51
N ASN A 17 -1.81 -7.54 8.35
CA ASN A 17 -1.93 -6.14 8.76
C ASN A 17 -0.76 -5.75 9.65
N GLU A 18 -0.41 -6.58 10.63
CA GLU A 18 0.78 -6.41 11.49
C GLU A 18 2.06 -6.30 10.64
N GLN A 19 2.20 -7.14 9.60
CA GLN A 19 3.33 -7.03 8.67
C GLN A 19 3.35 -5.68 7.92
N LEU A 20 2.19 -5.07 7.64
CA LEU A 20 2.10 -3.80 6.93
C LEU A 20 2.38 -2.60 7.82
N GLU A 21 2.27 -2.73 9.15
CA GLU A 21 2.51 -1.64 10.10
C GLU A 21 3.91 -1.04 9.98
N ILE A 22 4.93 -1.84 9.59
CA ILE A 22 6.30 -1.36 9.39
C ILE A 22 6.41 -0.35 8.22
N PHE A 23 5.42 -0.31 7.33
CA PHE A 23 5.35 0.62 6.20
C PHE A 23 4.30 1.72 6.40
N SER A 24 3.54 1.65 7.48
CA SER A 24 2.60 2.70 7.86
C SER A 24 3.38 3.85 8.49
N MET A 25 3.04 5.08 8.12
CA MET A 25 3.64 6.28 8.70
C MET A 25 2.56 7.10 9.38
N ASN A 26 2.78 7.48 10.64
CA ASN A 26 2.01 8.52 11.31
C ASN A 26 2.77 9.85 11.17
N HIS A 27 2.06 10.94 10.91
CA HIS A 27 2.62 12.28 10.74
C HIS A 27 2.14 13.24 11.84
N ASP A 28 1.40 12.75 12.84
CA ASP A 28 0.98 13.54 14.00
C ASP A 28 2.19 14.18 14.68
N MET A 29 2.21 15.51 14.77
CA MET A 29 3.26 16.31 15.40
C MET A 29 4.66 16.24 14.75
N GLU A 30 4.80 15.62 13.57
CA GLU A 30 6.05 15.59 12.83
C GLU A 30 6.24 16.86 11.98
N PRO A 31 7.45 17.43 11.90
CA PRO A 31 7.71 18.57 11.04
C PRO A 31 7.63 18.16 9.56
N LEU A 32 7.16 19.08 8.72
CA LEU A 32 7.20 18.87 7.27
C LEU A 32 8.67 18.84 6.80
N THR A 33 9.03 17.80 6.05
CA THR A 33 10.39 17.58 5.55
C THR A 33 10.41 17.29 4.05
N THR A 34 11.59 17.44 3.44
CA THR A 34 11.90 16.86 2.12
C THR A 34 12.01 15.34 2.19
N ASN A 35 12.05 14.64 1.06
CA ASN A 35 12.24 13.18 1.08
C ASN A 35 13.61 12.77 1.62
N GLN A 36 14.56 13.71 1.68
CA GLN A 36 15.88 13.54 2.28
C GLN A 36 15.93 13.90 3.79
N GLY A 37 14.78 14.24 4.39
CA GLY A 37 14.66 14.56 5.82
C GLY A 37 15.05 15.99 6.20
N LEU A 38 15.21 16.91 5.24
CA LEU A 38 15.47 18.31 5.55
C LEU A 38 14.17 18.99 5.99
N ARG A 39 14.17 19.63 7.16
CA ARG A 39 13.03 20.40 7.67
C ARG A 39 12.75 21.61 6.80
N LEU A 40 11.47 21.83 6.51
CA LEU A 40 11.01 22.94 5.69
C LEU A 40 10.44 24.06 6.57
N SER A 41 10.84 25.30 6.27
CA SER A 41 10.36 26.50 6.96
C SER A 41 9.10 27.10 6.33
N ASP A 42 8.97 26.99 5.00
CA ASP A 42 7.87 27.51 4.20
C ASP A 42 7.61 26.55 3.02
N THR A 43 6.35 26.22 2.76
CA THR A 43 5.93 25.37 1.63
C THR A 43 4.99 26.08 0.65
N ASP A 44 4.52 27.28 1.01
CA ASP A 44 3.53 28.03 0.23
C ASP A 44 4.20 28.90 -0.85
N ASN A 45 5.48 29.25 -0.64
CA ASN A 45 6.23 30.12 -1.53
C ASN A 45 7.40 29.41 -2.20
N SER A 46 7.52 29.57 -3.52
CA SER A 46 8.78 29.29 -4.24
C SER A 46 9.83 30.36 -3.94
N LEU A 47 11.09 29.94 -3.96
CA LEU A 47 12.26 30.82 -3.90
C LEU A 47 12.37 31.66 -5.18
N LYS A 48 12.36 32.98 -5.03
CA LYS A 48 12.33 33.96 -6.12
C LYS A 48 13.43 35.00 -5.97
N ALA A 49 13.88 35.58 -7.09
CA ALA A 49 14.77 36.76 -7.09
C ALA A 49 14.01 38.05 -6.70
N GLY A 50 13.65 38.17 -5.42
CA GLY A 50 12.77 39.22 -4.89
C GLY A 50 11.30 38.80 -4.85
N SER A 51 10.45 39.56 -4.14
CA SER A 51 9.05 39.18 -3.85
C SER A 51 8.19 38.95 -5.10
N ARG A 52 8.43 39.71 -6.18
CA ARG A 52 7.77 39.57 -7.50
C ARG A 52 8.76 39.20 -8.62
N GLY A 53 9.88 38.59 -8.25
CA GLY A 53 10.90 38.15 -9.21
C GLY A 53 10.62 36.76 -9.79
N PRO A 54 11.43 36.31 -10.77
CA PRO A 54 11.38 34.95 -11.29
C PRO A 54 11.81 33.92 -10.24
N THR A 55 11.30 32.70 -10.36
CA THR A 55 11.69 31.54 -9.53
C THR A 55 13.12 31.11 -9.85
N LEU A 56 13.88 30.73 -8.82
CA LEU A 56 15.26 30.28 -8.96
C LEU A 56 15.36 28.76 -9.11
N MET A 57 16.28 28.30 -9.96
CA MET A 57 16.52 26.85 -10.19
C MET A 57 17.16 26.14 -8.99
N GLU A 58 17.80 26.89 -8.09
CA GLU A 58 18.38 26.36 -6.86
C GLU A 58 17.32 25.94 -5.83
N ASP A 59 16.04 26.27 -6.05
CA ASP A 59 14.92 25.79 -5.24
C ASP A 59 14.73 24.28 -5.39
N PHE A 60 15.46 23.52 -4.56
CA PHE A 60 15.40 22.07 -4.58
C PHE A 60 14.11 21.54 -3.96
N HIS A 61 13.51 22.23 -2.99
CA HIS A 61 12.25 21.83 -2.37
C HIS A 61 11.11 21.87 -3.40
N PHE A 62 10.99 22.99 -4.11
CA PHE A 62 9.98 23.15 -5.16
C PHE A 62 10.13 22.08 -6.25
N ARG A 63 11.37 21.88 -6.75
CA ARG A 63 11.65 20.89 -7.79
C ARG A 63 11.34 19.47 -7.33
N GLU A 64 11.73 19.11 -6.11
CA GLU A 64 11.46 17.78 -5.57
C GLU A 64 9.96 17.51 -5.45
N LYS A 65 9.20 18.46 -4.87
CA LYS A 65 7.74 18.36 -4.71
C LYS A 65 7.04 18.21 -6.06
N LEU A 66 7.40 19.04 -7.04
CA LEU A 66 6.82 18.99 -8.37
C LEU A 66 7.24 17.71 -9.13
N THR A 67 8.50 17.29 -9.02
CA THR A 67 8.98 16.06 -9.66
C THR A 67 8.23 14.84 -9.13
N HIS A 68 7.98 14.76 -7.82
CA HIS A 68 7.20 13.65 -7.26
C HIS A 68 5.76 13.68 -7.78
N PHE A 69 5.12 14.85 -7.82
CA PHE A 69 3.78 15.03 -8.37
C PHE A 69 3.67 14.62 -9.84
N ASP A 70 4.59 15.08 -10.68
CA ASP A 70 4.62 14.79 -12.12
C ASP A 70 4.72 13.28 -12.42
N HIS A 71 5.32 12.51 -11.50
CA HIS A 71 5.54 11.07 -11.64
C HIS A 71 4.61 10.21 -10.77
N GLU A 72 3.52 10.76 -10.22
CA GLU A 72 2.55 9.97 -9.43
C GLU A 72 1.81 8.90 -10.25
N ARG A 73 1.68 9.11 -11.56
CA ARG A 73 0.86 8.26 -12.42
C ARG A 73 1.67 7.09 -12.95
N ILE A 74 1.39 5.90 -12.42
CA ILE A 74 1.81 4.62 -13.03
C ILE A 74 0.78 4.13 -14.06
N PRO A 75 1.20 3.35 -15.07
CA PRO A 75 0.29 2.75 -16.04
C PRO A 75 -0.82 1.94 -15.37
N GLU A 76 -2.04 2.03 -15.93
CA GLU A 76 -3.14 1.19 -15.48
C GLU A 76 -3.00 -0.25 -15.98
N ARG A 77 -3.76 -1.17 -15.39
CA ARG A 77 -3.82 -2.56 -15.88
C ARG A 77 -4.45 -2.57 -17.27
N VAL A 78 -3.92 -3.37 -18.18
CA VAL A 78 -4.43 -3.50 -19.57
C VAL A 78 -5.92 -3.88 -19.60
N VAL A 79 -6.34 -4.73 -18.67
CA VAL A 79 -7.74 -5.07 -18.38
C VAL A 79 -7.94 -5.03 -16.88
N HIS A 80 -9.19 -4.93 -16.41
CA HIS A 80 -9.49 -4.79 -14.98
C HIS A 80 -8.86 -3.55 -14.34
N ALA A 81 -8.78 -2.45 -15.08
CA ALA A 81 -8.19 -1.21 -14.59
C ALA A 81 -8.98 -0.61 -13.41
N ARG A 82 -10.31 -0.56 -13.53
CA ARG A 82 -11.22 -0.16 -12.43
C ARG A 82 -11.44 -1.31 -11.44
N GLY A 83 -11.17 -1.07 -10.16
CA GLY A 83 -11.39 -2.07 -9.13
C GLY A 83 -11.07 -1.58 -7.72
N PHE A 84 -11.55 -2.32 -6.72
CA PHE A 84 -11.41 -2.02 -5.29
C PHE A 84 -10.84 -3.22 -4.55
N GLY A 85 -10.07 -2.95 -3.49
CA GLY A 85 -9.42 -3.96 -2.67
C GLY A 85 -9.94 -3.94 -1.24
N ALA A 86 -10.03 -5.11 -0.61
CA ALA A 86 -10.34 -5.25 0.81
C ALA A 86 -9.49 -6.34 1.45
N HIS A 87 -9.08 -6.09 2.70
CA HIS A 87 -8.43 -7.08 3.56
C HIS A 87 -9.48 -7.89 4.32
N GLY A 88 -9.16 -9.15 4.60
CA GLY A 88 -9.99 -10.03 5.41
C GLY A 88 -9.24 -11.32 5.75
N TYR A 89 -9.99 -12.34 6.15
CA TYR A 89 -9.44 -13.68 6.36
C TYR A 89 -10.33 -14.74 5.74
N PHE A 90 -9.71 -15.86 5.40
CA PHE A 90 -10.36 -17.09 4.97
C PHE A 90 -10.21 -18.15 6.07
N GLN A 91 -11.29 -18.89 6.34
CA GLN A 91 -11.31 -20.00 7.28
C GLN A 91 -12.06 -21.17 6.65
N ILE A 92 -11.47 -22.35 6.69
CA ILE A 92 -12.11 -23.57 6.20
C ILE A 92 -13.08 -24.12 7.25
N TYR A 93 -14.20 -24.70 6.82
CA TYR A 93 -15.16 -25.34 7.71
C TYR A 93 -14.65 -26.69 8.24
N GLU A 94 -14.17 -27.56 7.35
CA GLU A 94 -13.69 -28.90 7.68
C GLU A 94 -12.37 -29.19 6.92
N PRO A 95 -11.42 -29.95 7.50
CA PRO A 95 -10.18 -30.31 6.82
C PRO A 95 -10.43 -31.05 5.50
N LEU A 96 -9.77 -30.63 4.42
CA LEU A 96 -9.81 -31.33 3.12
C LEU A 96 -8.56 -32.18 2.88
N THR A 97 -8.05 -32.81 3.95
CA THR A 97 -6.80 -33.59 3.96
C THR A 97 -6.81 -34.75 2.97
N GLU A 98 -7.97 -35.34 2.70
CA GLU A 98 -8.14 -36.46 1.77
C GLU A 98 -8.02 -36.03 0.29
N LEU A 99 -8.37 -34.79 -0.03
CA LEU A 99 -8.42 -34.28 -1.41
C LEU A 99 -7.20 -33.44 -1.78
N THR A 100 -6.64 -32.70 -0.83
CA THR A 100 -5.56 -31.75 -1.12
C THR A 100 -4.56 -31.66 0.03
N LYS A 101 -3.32 -31.34 -0.31
CA LYS A 101 -2.23 -31.04 0.64
C LYS A 101 -2.01 -29.53 0.82
N ALA A 102 -2.90 -28.71 0.26
CA ALA A 102 -2.81 -27.27 0.38
C ALA A 102 -2.96 -26.84 1.85
N ARG A 103 -1.91 -26.20 2.40
CA ARG A 103 -1.78 -25.90 3.85
C ARG A 103 -2.97 -25.13 4.44
N PHE A 104 -3.51 -24.17 3.70
CA PHE A 104 -4.62 -23.32 4.16
C PHE A 104 -5.97 -24.04 4.23
N LEU A 105 -6.04 -25.30 3.78
CA LEU A 105 -7.25 -26.14 3.79
C LEU A 105 -7.14 -27.34 4.75
N GLN A 106 -6.12 -27.39 5.60
CA GLN A 106 -5.86 -28.55 6.48
C GLN A 106 -6.43 -28.39 7.89
N ASP A 107 -6.61 -27.16 8.37
CA ASP A 107 -6.95 -26.89 9.76
C ASP A 107 -8.03 -25.79 9.85
N PRO A 108 -9.24 -26.12 10.34
CA PRO A 108 -10.32 -25.17 10.56
C PRO A 108 -9.99 -24.08 11.58
N ALA A 109 -9.03 -24.27 12.47
CA ALA A 109 -8.65 -23.25 13.45
C ALA A 109 -7.82 -22.11 12.82
N VAL A 110 -7.23 -22.32 11.65
CA VAL A 110 -6.35 -21.36 11.00
C VAL A 110 -7.16 -20.34 10.20
N LYS A 111 -7.02 -19.07 10.56
CA LYS A 111 -7.53 -17.93 9.78
C LYS A 111 -6.42 -17.40 8.88
N THR A 112 -6.55 -17.65 7.58
CA THR A 112 -5.55 -17.24 6.58
C THR A 112 -5.85 -15.82 6.11
N PRO A 113 -4.96 -14.83 6.29
CA PRO A 113 -5.17 -13.48 5.78
C PRO A 113 -5.32 -13.47 4.26
N VAL A 114 -6.30 -12.73 3.75
CA VAL A 114 -6.54 -12.56 2.32
C VAL A 114 -6.64 -11.08 1.96
N PHE A 115 -6.22 -10.76 0.75
CA PHE A 115 -6.49 -9.49 0.10
C PHE A 115 -7.23 -9.76 -1.20
N VAL A 116 -8.47 -9.29 -1.30
CA VAL A 116 -9.32 -9.51 -2.45
C VAL A 116 -9.39 -8.23 -3.24
N ARG A 117 -9.29 -8.33 -4.58
CA ARG A 117 -9.50 -7.23 -5.51
C ARG A 117 -10.66 -7.52 -6.45
N PHE A 118 -11.72 -6.73 -6.36
CA PHE A 118 -12.86 -6.74 -7.29
C PHE A 118 -12.60 -5.79 -8.45
N SER A 119 -13.11 -6.08 -9.65
CA SER A 119 -12.89 -5.22 -10.82
C SER A 119 -13.90 -5.45 -11.93
N THR A 120 -14.18 -4.40 -12.72
CA THR A 120 -14.81 -4.52 -14.05
C THR A 120 -13.78 -5.04 -15.06
N VAL A 121 -14.10 -5.19 -16.35
CA VAL A 121 -13.16 -5.74 -17.35
C VAL A 121 -12.63 -4.66 -18.30
N VAL A 122 -13.53 -4.01 -19.05
CA VAL A 122 -13.21 -3.17 -20.22
C VAL A 122 -12.88 -1.72 -19.85
N GLY A 123 -13.44 -1.20 -18.76
CA GLY A 123 -13.29 0.21 -18.39
C GLY A 123 -11.88 0.55 -17.89
N SER A 124 -11.37 1.73 -18.26
CA SER A 124 -10.20 2.37 -17.67
C SER A 124 -10.41 2.67 -16.17
N ARG A 125 -9.34 3.05 -15.45
CA ARG A 125 -9.35 3.26 -13.99
C ARG A 125 -10.43 4.23 -13.49
N GLY A 126 -10.86 5.17 -14.33
CA GLY A 126 -11.90 6.16 -14.02
C GLY A 126 -13.33 5.78 -14.45
N SER A 127 -13.57 4.55 -14.92
CA SER A 127 -14.90 4.13 -15.37
C SER A 127 -15.90 3.98 -14.21
N ALA A 128 -17.20 4.00 -14.53
CA ALA A 128 -18.26 3.71 -13.57
C ALA A 128 -18.24 2.25 -13.08
N ASP A 129 -18.84 2.01 -11.92
CA ASP A 129 -18.83 0.70 -11.25
C ASP A 129 -20.01 -0.20 -11.66
N THR A 130 -21.22 0.36 -11.82
CA THR A 130 -22.45 -0.38 -12.18
C THR A 130 -22.63 -0.50 -13.69
N VAL A 131 -21.57 -0.95 -14.38
CA VAL A 131 -21.57 -1.18 -15.83
C VAL A 131 -21.97 -2.62 -16.16
N ARG A 132 -22.42 -2.85 -17.40
CA ARG A 132 -22.80 -4.18 -17.92
C ARG A 132 -21.59 -4.92 -18.47
#